data_AF-A0A0Q8MTE1-F1
#
_entry.id   AF-A0A0Q8MTE1-F1
#
_cell.length_a   1.000
_cell.length_b   1.000
_cell.length_c   1.000
_cell.angle_alpha   90.00
_cell.angle_beta   90.00
_cell.angle_gamma   90.00
#
_symmetry.space_group_name_H-M   'P 1'
#
loop_
_entity.id
_entity.type
_entity.pdbx_description
1 polymer ?
#
loop_
_entity_poly.entity_id
_entity_poly.type
_entity_poly.pdbx_seq_one_letter_code
_entity_poly.pdbx_strand_id
1 'polypeptide(L)' 'MAKTAFTLDDLQSDITHLTHILDEAVAKVLELDFEKDGKRNKPLDRLAAFLWIARDMAEAAEKNISENFKTLNDPRGAE' A
#
# COMPACT_ATOMS: atom_id res chain seq x y z
N MET A 1 -5.54 -20.93 -22.01
CA MET A 1 -4.29 -20.15 -21.90
C MET A 1 -3.62 -20.58 -20.59
N ALA A 2 -2.36 -20.99 -20.62
CA ALA A 2 -1.64 -21.33 -19.39
C ALA A 2 -1.45 -20.06 -18.56
N LYS A 3 -1.87 -20.09 -17.28
CA LYS A 3 -1.60 -18.99 -16.34
C LYS A 3 -0.10 -19.00 -16.07
N THR A 4 0.62 -17.96 -16.50
CA THR A 4 2.03 -17.75 -16.17
C THR A 4 2.19 -17.83 -14.66
N ALA A 5 3.22 -18.52 -14.17
CA ALA A 5 3.47 -18.61 -12.73
C ALA A 5 3.73 -17.20 -12.19
N PHE A 6 3.07 -16.85 -11.09
CA PHE A 6 3.25 -15.57 -10.42
C PHE A 6 4.69 -15.45 -9.93
N THR A 7 5.38 -14.41 -10.39
CA THR A 7 6.80 -14.21 -10.10
C THR A 7 6.99 -13.28 -8.89
N LEU A 8 8.22 -13.24 -8.39
CA LEU A 8 8.61 -12.27 -7.38
C LEU A 8 8.50 -10.83 -7.93
N ASP A 9 8.83 -10.61 -9.21
CA ASP A 9 8.71 -9.30 -9.85
C ASP A 9 7.24 -8.84 -9.91
N ASP A 10 6.31 -9.76 -10.17
CA ASP A 10 4.87 -9.48 -10.13
C ASP A 10 4.43 -9.06 -8.72
N LEU A 11 4.90 -9.76 -7.67
CA LEU A 11 4.61 -9.40 -6.29
C LEU A 11 5.14 -8.00 -5.92
N GLN A 12 6.36 -7.68 -6.35
CA GLN A 12 6.95 -6.37 -6.12
C GLN A 12 6.16 -5.28 -6.85
N SER A 13 5.77 -5.52 -8.10
CA SER A 13 4.95 -4.56 -8.85
C SER A 13 3.58 -4.36 -8.21
N ASP A 14 2.93 -5.42 -7.74
CA ASP A 14 1.61 -5.36 -7.12
C ASP A 14 1.63 -4.58 -5.79
N ILE A 15 2.66 -4.77 -4.96
CA ILE A 15 2.76 -4.04 -3.69
C ILE A 15 3.05 -2.56 -3.90
N THR A 16 3.92 -2.21 -4.87
CA THR A 16 4.18 -0.81 -5.23
C THR A 16 2.93 -0.13 -5.82
N HIS A 17 2.14 -0.84 -6.64
CA HIS A 17 0.86 -0.30 -7.11
C HIS A 17 -0.14 -0.11 -5.97
N LEU A 18 -0.18 -1.03 -5.00
CA LEU A 18 -1.05 -0.92 -3.84
C LEU A 18 -0.70 0.32 -2.99
N THR A 19 0.57 0.58 -2.71
CA THR A 19 1.00 1.76 -1.96
C THR A 19 0.60 3.04 -2.67
N HIS A 20 0.81 3.14 -3.99
CA HIS A 20 0.36 4.28 -4.80
C HIS A 20 -1.17 4.51 -4.75
N ILE A 21 -1.96 3.43 -4.83
CA ILE A 21 -3.43 3.54 -4.76
C ILE A 21 -3.88 4.04 -3.38
N LEU A 22 -3.25 3.55 -2.32
CA LEU A 22 -3.56 3.98 -0.95
C LEU A 22 -3.20 5.45 -0.72
N ASP A 23 -2.06 5.90 -1.26
CA ASP A 23 -1.68 7.32 -1.24
C ASP A 23 -2.71 8.22 -1.93
N GLU A 24 -3.13 7.83 -3.14
CA GLU A 24 -4.16 8.58 -3.89
C GLU A 24 -5.51 8.56 -3.14
N ALA A 25 -5.88 7.42 -2.56
CA ALA A 25 -7.12 7.31 -1.77
C ALA A 25 -7.08 8.20 -0.51
N VAL A 26 -5.96 8.26 0.20
CA VAL A 26 -5.75 9.18 1.34
C VAL A 26 -5.87 10.62 0.87
N ALA A 27 -5.19 11.00 -0.21
CA ALA A 27 -5.25 12.35 -0.77
C ALA A 27 -6.70 12.76 -1.10
N LYS A 28 -7.45 11.89 -1.78
CA LYS A 28 -8.85 12.14 -2.12
C LYS A 28 -9.77 12.21 -0.90
N VAL A 29 -9.53 11.40 0.12
CA VAL A 29 -10.32 11.47 1.36
C VAL A 29 -10.07 12.77 2.12
N LEU A 30 -8.85 13.30 2.09
CA LEU A 30 -8.53 14.60 2.71
C LEU A 30 -9.14 15.79 1.98
N GLU A 31 -9.49 15.65 0.69
CA GLU A 31 -10.22 16.66 -0.08
C GLU A 31 -11.72 16.72 0.28
N LEU A 32 -12.26 15.73 1.01
CA LEU A 32 -13.67 15.69 1.40
C LEU A 32 -13.96 16.59 2.60
N ASP A 33 -15.21 17.05 2.70
CA ASP A 33 -15.66 17.81 3.86
C ASP A 33 -15.91 16.88 5.06
N PHE A 34 -15.08 17.05 6.09
CA PHE A 34 -15.22 16.34 7.36
C PHE A 34 -16.29 16.96 8.25
N GLU A 35 -16.91 18.05 7.83
CA GLU A 35 -18.10 18.61 8.45
C GLU A 35 -19.30 18.48 7.49
N LYS A 36 -20.46 18.17 8.04
CA LYS A 36 -21.73 18.21 7.31
C LYS A 36 -22.79 18.79 8.21
N ASP A 37 -23.45 19.85 7.75
CA ASP A 37 -24.51 20.56 8.49
C ASP A 37 -24.08 21.00 9.90
N GLY A 38 -22.85 21.52 10.05
CA GLY A 38 -22.33 21.99 11.34
C GLY A 38 -21.85 20.87 12.28
N LYS A 39 -21.79 19.61 11.80
CA LYS A 39 -21.42 18.44 12.60
C LYS A 39 -20.29 17.66 11.95
N ARG A 40 -19.35 17.19 12.79
CA ARG A 40 -18.26 16.31 12.36
C ARG A 40 -18.80 15.01 11.76
N ASN A 41 -18.33 14.67 10.57
CA ASN A 41 -18.63 13.44 9.85
C ASN A 41 -17.78 12.28 10.39
N LYS A 42 -18.21 11.70 11.52
CA LYS A 42 -17.50 10.58 12.19
C LYS A 42 -17.23 9.37 11.28
N PRO A 43 -18.11 8.96 10.35
CA PRO A 43 -17.78 7.92 9.37
C PRO A 43 -16.56 8.25 8.53
N LEU A 44 -16.44 9.50 8.07
CA LEU A 44 -15.31 9.95 7.27
C LEU A 44 -14.01 10.01 8.10
N ASP A 45 -14.09 10.40 9.38
CA ASP A 45 -12.95 10.31 10.30
C ASP A 45 -12.39 8.88 10.41
N ARG A 46 -13.30 7.91 10.55
CA ARG A 46 -12.90 6.49 10.64
C ARG A 46 -12.32 5.98 9.32
N LEU A 47 -12.92 6.37 8.19
CA LEU A 47 -12.40 6.01 6.88
C LEU A 47 -10.98 6.56 6.68
N ALA A 48 -10.75 7.82 7.03
CA ALA A 48 -9.42 8.42 6.96
C ALA A 48 -8.43 7.66 7.85
N ALA A 49 -8.80 7.33 9.09
CA ALA A 49 -7.95 6.55 9.99
C ALA A 49 -7.62 5.16 9.43
N PHE A 50 -8.59 4.45 8.85
CA PHE A 50 -8.33 3.14 8.24
C PHE A 50 -7.43 3.22 7.01
N LEU A 51 -7.58 4.26 6.18
CA LEU A 51 -6.70 4.46 5.03
C LEU A 51 -5.26 4.74 5.44
N TRP A 52 -5.06 5.55 6.49
CA TRP A 52 -3.72 5.77 7.06
C TRP A 52 -3.10 4.46 7.57
N ILE A 53 -3.84 3.65 8.33
CA ILE A 53 -3.35 2.36 8.81
C ILE A 53 -3.01 1.43 7.64
N ALA A 54 -3.89 1.36 6.63
CA ALA A 54 -3.68 0.50 5.46
C ALA A 54 -2.43 0.94 4.66
N ARG A 55 -2.24 2.26 4.48
CA ARG A 55 -1.05 2.83 3.85
C ARG A 55 0.22 2.44 4.59
N ASP A 56 0.27 2.67 5.91
CA ASP A 56 1.44 2.35 6.73
C ASP A 56 1.79 0.86 6.65
N MET A 57 0.78 -0.02 6.67
CA MET A 57 0.97 -1.46 6.53
C MET A 57 1.50 -1.84 5.14
N ALA A 58 1.00 -1.21 4.08
CA ALA A 58 1.45 -1.45 2.71
C ALA A 58 2.88 -0.95 2.48
N GLU A 59 3.24 0.23 2.98
CA GLU A 59 4.61 0.76 2.93
C GLU A 59 5.59 -0.16 3.69
N ALA A 60 5.19 -0.66 4.86
CA ALA A 60 6.00 -1.61 5.61
C ALA A 60 6.19 -2.94 4.85
N ALA A 61 5.14 -3.45 4.20
CA ALA A 61 5.22 -4.63 3.36
C ALA A 61 6.11 -4.41 2.13
N GLU A 62 5.96 -3.29 1.43
CA GLU A 62 6.81 -2.91 0.29
C GLU A 62 8.27 -2.84 0.70
N LYS A 63 8.57 -2.17 1.81
CA LYS A 63 9.93 -2.07 2.35
C LYS A 63 10.52 -3.45 2.66
N ASN A 64 9.77 -4.31 3.36
CA ASN A 64 10.22 -5.66 3.69
C ASN A 64 10.46 -6.50 2.42
N ILE A 65 9.59 -6.39 1.43
CA ILE A 65 9.76 -7.09 0.14
C ILE A 65 11.01 -6.57 -0.56
N SER A 66 11.16 -5.25 -0.72
CA SER A 66 12.30 -4.62 -1.39
C SER A 66 13.65 -4.94 -0.74
N GLU A 67 13.70 -4.98 0.59
CA GLU A 67 14.90 -5.36 1.36
C GLU A 67 15.27 -6.84 1.14
N ASN A 68 14.29 -7.74 1.17
CA ASN A 68 14.53 -9.17 0.96
C ASN A 68 14.74 -9.53 -0.52
N PHE A 69 14.15 -8.77 -1.45
CA PHE A 69 14.34 -8.96 -2.88
C PHE A 69 15.81 -8.80 -3.27
N LYS A 70 16.48 -7.78 -2.73
CA LYS A 70 17.92 -7.55 -2.93
C LYS A 70 18.73 -8.74 -2.45
N THR A 71 18.36 -9.33 -1.33
CA THR A 71 19.03 -10.50 -0.74
C THR A 71 18.80 -11.77 -1.58
N LEU A 72 17.57 -11.98 -2.08
CA LEU A 72 17.20 -13.15 -2.87
C LEU A 72 17.72 -13.10 -4.32
N ASN A 73 17.91 -11.90 -4.88
CA ASN A 73 18.49 -11.69 -6.21
C ASN A 73 20.01 -11.47 -6.21
N ASP A 74 20.70 -11.49 -5.07
CA ASP A 74 22.17 -11.48 -5.03
C ASP A 74 22.70 -12.92 -4.98
N PRO A 75 23.19 -13.49 -6.11
CA PRO A 75 23.69 -14.86 -6.16
C PRO A 75 24.98 -15.07 -5.32
N ARG A 76 25.54 -14.02 -4.71
CA ARG A 76 26.74 -14.08 -3.86
C ARG A 76 26.45 -14.17 -2.36
N GLY A 77 25.17 -14.14 -1.94
CA GLY A 77 24.76 -14.22 -0.54
C GLY A 77 24.52 -15.64 0.00
N ALA A 78 24.79 -16.68 -0.80
CA ALA A 78 24.52 -18.08 -0.48
C ALA A 78 25.78 -18.90 -0.16
N GLU A 79 26.82 -18.25 0.40
CA GLU A 79 28.00 -18.92 0.98
C GLU A 79 27.98 -18.91 2.51
#